data_AF-A0A3D1XU83-F1
#
_entry.id   AF-A0A3D1XU83-F1
#
_cell.length_a   1.000
_cell.length_b   1.000
_cell.length_c   1.000
_cell.angle_alpha   90.00
_cell.angle_beta   90.00
_cell.angle_gamma   90.00
#
_symmetry.space_group_name_H-M   'P 1'
#
loop_
_entity.id
_entity.type
_entity.pdbx_description
1 polymer ?
#
loop_
_entity_poly.entity_id
_entity_poly.type
_entity_poly.pdbx_seq_one_letter_code
_entity_poly.pdbx_strand_id
1 'polypeptide(L)'
;MVDFTREEVEAAIEEYAATLVEEEDEFIDDNDDEETAEPEEEVEEEVEEETTEAPEPAETSELSAPEEELEKEDDPKEVFEGKDLSGLDLSEINFQGISLKNTNLKTTNLANSTLSNSNMDQVDLSEANLSNAEMENVSCLETTATNANFTLAN
;
A
#
# COMPACT_ATOMS: atom_id res chain seq x y z
N MET A 1 -15.34 5.00 14.50
CA MET A 1 -16.21 3.87 14.85
C MET A 1 -15.86 2.86 13.80
N VAL A 2 -15.45 1.66 14.19
CA VAL A 2 -14.88 0.70 13.23
C VAL A 2 -15.82 0.55 12.03
N ASP A 3 -15.29 0.81 10.84
CA ASP A 3 -16.06 0.88 9.59
C ASP A 3 -16.42 -0.52 9.06
N PHE A 4 -15.67 -1.54 9.50
CA PHE A 4 -15.83 -2.94 9.10
C PHE A 4 -15.84 -3.88 10.32
N THR A 5 -16.46 -5.05 10.17
CA THR A 5 -16.22 -6.23 10.98
C THR A 5 -15.13 -7.12 10.36
N ARG A 6 -14.62 -8.13 11.11
CA ARG A 6 -13.69 -9.12 10.54
C ARG A 6 -14.29 -9.83 9.32
N GLU A 7 -15.57 -10.20 9.39
CA GLU A 7 -16.28 -10.91 8.31
C GLU A 7 -16.34 -10.08 7.02
N GLU A 8 -16.49 -8.75 7.13
CA GLU A 8 -16.48 -7.83 5.98
C GLU A 8 -15.07 -7.58 5.43
N VAL A 9 -14.03 -7.56 6.29
CA VAL A 9 -12.62 -7.52 5.86
C VAL A 9 -12.24 -8.80 5.10
N GLU A 10 -12.60 -9.98 5.63
CA GLU A 10 -12.33 -11.26 4.98
C GLU A 10 -13.05 -11.36 3.62
N ALA A 11 -14.31 -10.93 3.53
CA ALA A 11 -15.07 -10.93 2.26
C ALA A 11 -14.46 -10.00 1.19
N ALA A 12 -14.04 -8.78 1.54
CA ALA A 12 -13.42 -7.86 0.59
C ALA A 12 -12.05 -8.36 0.08
N ILE A 13 -11.33 -9.13 0.90
CA ILE A 13 -10.07 -9.79 0.53
C ILE A 13 -10.32 -10.98 -0.40
N GLU A 14 -11.38 -11.77 -0.16
CA GLU A 14 -11.80 -12.81 -1.11
C GLU A 14 -12.23 -12.22 -2.47
N GLU A 15 -12.84 -11.03 -2.49
CA GLU A 15 -13.19 -10.32 -3.73
C GLU A 15 -11.93 -9.83 -4.49
N TYR A 16 -10.96 -9.21 -3.81
CA TYR A 16 -9.66 -8.85 -4.42
C TYR A 16 -8.88 -10.08 -4.93
N ALA A 17 -8.88 -11.17 -4.16
CA ALA A 17 -8.24 -12.42 -4.58
C ALA A 17 -8.91 -13.05 -5.80
N ALA A 18 -10.23 -12.85 -5.98
CA ALA A 18 -10.95 -13.34 -7.15
C ALA A 18 -10.62 -12.54 -8.43
N THR A 19 -10.48 -11.20 -8.34
CA THR A 19 -10.15 -10.39 -9.53
C THR A 19 -8.78 -10.74 -10.13
N LEU A 20 -7.79 -11.05 -9.28
CA LEU A 20 -6.46 -11.46 -9.72
C LEU A 20 -6.45 -12.79 -10.50
N VAL A 21 -7.39 -13.69 -10.24
CA VAL A 21 -7.46 -15.01 -10.92
C VAL A 21 -8.06 -14.89 -12.32
N GLU A 22 -9.02 -14.01 -12.53
CA GLU A 22 -9.63 -13.78 -13.85
C GLU A 22 -8.66 -13.07 -14.82
N GLU A 23 -7.67 -12.32 -14.32
CA GLU A 23 -6.63 -11.67 -15.14
C GLU A 23 -5.56 -12.62 -15.70
N GLU A 24 -5.32 -13.79 -15.07
CA GLU A 24 -4.31 -14.75 -15.56
C GLU A 24 -4.79 -15.57 -16.78
N ASP A 25 -6.11 -15.73 -16.98
CA ASP A 25 -6.69 -16.63 -17.98
C ASP A 25 -6.82 -16.02 -19.40
N GLU A 26 -6.58 -14.71 -19.60
CA GLU A 26 -6.57 -14.09 -20.94
C GLU A 26 -5.26 -14.31 -21.73
N PHE A 27 -4.17 -14.78 -21.11
CA PHE A 27 -2.85 -14.89 -21.76
C PHE A 27 -2.68 -16.19 -22.57
N ILE A 28 -3.57 -16.44 -23.53
CA ILE A 28 -3.40 -17.51 -24.52
C ILE A 28 -2.33 -17.08 -25.54
N ASP A 29 -1.19 -17.76 -25.49
CA ASP A 29 -0.05 -17.62 -26.41
C ASP A 29 -0.47 -17.85 -27.87
N ASP A 30 -0.25 -16.82 -28.70
CA ASP A 30 -0.40 -16.86 -30.14
C ASP A 30 0.70 -16.00 -30.81
N ASN A 31 1.96 -16.07 -30.32
CA ASN A 31 3.10 -15.43 -31.00
C ASN A 31 4.46 -16.16 -30.82
N ASP A 32 4.51 -17.40 -31.30
CA ASP A 32 5.73 -18.20 -31.56
C ASP A 32 6.58 -17.58 -32.69
N ASP A 33 7.55 -16.73 -32.34
CA ASP A 33 8.68 -16.36 -33.23
C ASP A 33 9.92 -15.91 -32.41
N GLU A 34 11.10 -16.49 -32.71
CA GLU A 34 12.37 -16.14 -32.07
C GLU A 34 13.04 -14.94 -32.75
N GLU A 35 13.45 -13.89 -32.01
CA GLU A 35 14.67 -13.13 -32.40
C GLU A 35 15.46 -12.58 -31.19
N THR A 36 16.78 -12.71 -31.26
CA THR A 36 17.72 -12.40 -30.17
C THR A 36 18.38 -11.02 -30.35
N ALA A 37 18.37 -10.16 -29.33
CA ALA A 37 19.21 -8.94 -29.31
C ALA A 37 19.62 -8.46 -27.91
N GLU A 38 20.92 -8.50 -27.64
CA GLU A 38 21.68 -7.74 -26.64
C GLU A 38 23.06 -7.44 -27.27
N PRO A 39 23.86 -6.45 -26.82
CA PRO A 39 23.54 -5.23 -26.05
C PRO A 39 24.21 -3.95 -26.65
N GLU A 40 23.83 -2.75 -26.18
CA GLU A 40 24.61 -1.49 -26.29
C GLU A 40 24.43 -0.73 -24.96
N GLU A 41 25.44 -0.60 -24.08
CA GLU A 41 26.64 0.25 -24.07
C GLU A 41 26.45 1.64 -23.41
N GLU A 42 27.55 2.19 -22.87
CA GLU A 42 27.57 3.22 -21.81
C GLU A 42 27.53 4.67 -22.33
N VAL A 43 26.95 5.59 -21.54
CA VAL A 43 27.26 7.03 -21.61
C VAL A 43 27.28 7.66 -20.21
N GLU A 44 28.47 8.05 -19.75
CA GLU A 44 28.67 9.00 -18.64
C GLU A 44 28.91 10.42 -19.20
N GLU A 45 28.43 11.48 -18.55
CA GLU A 45 29.08 12.83 -18.57
C GLU A 45 28.78 13.65 -17.30
N GLU A 46 29.73 14.51 -16.92
CA GLU A 46 29.68 15.52 -15.83
C GLU A 46 29.66 16.97 -16.42
N VAL A 47 29.44 18.08 -15.71
CA VAL A 47 29.23 18.35 -14.26
C VAL A 47 27.94 19.21 -14.10
N GLU A 48 27.73 20.33 -13.37
CA GLU A 48 28.47 21.25 -12.46
C GLU A 48 27.55 21.62 -11.26
N GLU A 49 28.11 22.00 -10.12
CA GLU A 49 27.36 22.63 -9.02
C GLU A 49 27.13 24.13 -9.29
N GLU A 50 25.97 24.68 -8.91
CA GLU A 50 25.95 26.08 -8.43
C GLU A 50 24.93 26.29 -7.29
N THR A 51 25.27 27.18 -6.36
CA THR A 51 24.49 27.51 -5.16
C THR A 51 23.59 28.74 -5.39
N THR A 52 22.42 28.83 -4.74
CA THR A 52 22.08 29.99 -3.87
C THR A 52 20.75 29.86 -3.10
N GLU A 53 20.76 30.46 -1.90
CA GLU A 53 19.73 31.27 -1.23
C GLU A 53 18.24 30.82 -1.21
N ALA A 54 17.70 30.64 -0.01
CA ALA A 54 16.30 30.31 0.24
C ALA A 54 15.41 31.55 0.47
N PRO A 55 14.14 31.53 0.00
CA PRO A 55 13.12 32.48 0.41
C PRO A 55 11.93 31.82 1.15
N GLU A 56 11.82 32.06 2.46
CA GLU A 56 10.54 32.05 3.18
C GLU A 56 9.98 33.50 3.26
N PRO A 57 8.67 33.69 3.48
CA PRO A 57 7.55 32.93 2.93
C PRO A 57 6.54 33.87 2.23
N ALA A 58 5.75 33.34 1.30
CA ALA A 58 4.68 34.08 0.63
C ALA A 58 3.32 33.40 0.83
N GLU A 59 2.50 33.94 1.74
CA GLU A 59 1.06 33.62 1.71
C GLU A 59 0.45 34.25 0.45
N THR A 60 -0.01 33.41 -0.47
CA THR A 60 -0.88 33.86 -1.56
C THR A 60 -2.11 32.99 -1.70
N SER A 61 -3.24 33.59 -1.35
CA SER A 61 -4.54 33.41 -1.99
C SER A 61 -5.18 32.03 -1.95
N GLU A 62 -6.38 32.02 -1.36
CA GLU A 62 -7.43 31.02 -1.54
C GLU A 62 -7.57 30.61 -3.03
N LEU A 63 -6.93 29.51 -3.42
CA LEU A 63 -7.34 28.73 -4.56
C LEU A 63 -8.13 27.55 -4.02
N SER A 64 -9.45 27.70 -3.98
CA SER A 64 -10.34 26.55 -3.99
C SER A 64 -10.13 25.86 -5.35
N ALA A 65 -9.18 24.92 -5.40
CA ALA A 65 -9.19 23.93 -6.44
C ALA A 65 -10.60 23.31 -6.45
N PRO A 66 -11.20 23.06 -7.63
CA PRO A 66 -12.32 22.15 -7.66
C PRO A 66 -11.79 20.84 -7.08
N GLU A 67 -12.45 20.33 -6.04
CA GLU A 67 -12.35 18.92 -5.71
C GLU A 67 -12.87 18.20 -6.95
N GLU A 68 -11.95 17.67 -7.76
CA GLU A 68 -12.34 16.79 -8.86
C GLU A 68 -12.96 15.57 -8.21
N GLU A 69 -14.29 15.52 -8.22
CA GLU A 69 -15.08 14.30 -8.03
C GLU A 69 -14.75 13.33 -9.17
N LEU A 70 -13.51 12.82 -9.13
CA LEU A 70 -13.11 11.59 -9.77
C LEU A 70 -14.11 10.55 -9.27
N GLU A 71 -14.96 10.06 -10.17
CA GLU A 71 -15.72 8.84 -9.96
C GLU A 71 -14.70 7.72 -9.80
N LYS A 72 -14.24 7.49 -8.55
CA LYS A 72 -13.42 6.34 -8.21
C LYS A 72 -14.23 5.11 -8.60
N GLU A 73 -13.76 4.39 -9.60
CA GLU A 73 -14.02 2.96 -9.67
C GLU A 73 -13.44 2.38 -8.37
N ASP A 74 -14.26 1.71 -7.57
CA ASP A 74 -13.86 1.12 -6.29
C ASP A 74 -12.92 -0.07 -6.56
N ASP A 75 -11.63 0.21 -6.78
CA ASP A 75 -10.59 -0.82 -6.88
C ASP A 75 -10.61 -1.64 -5.57
N PRO A 76 -10.87 -2.96 -5.63
CA PRO A 76 -10.91 -3.81 -4.42
C PRO A 76 -9.57 -3.81 -3.66
N LYS A 77 -8.47 -3.41 -4.29
CA LYS A 77 -7.16 -3.18 -3.67
C LYS A 77 -7.12 -1.94 -2.77
N GLU A 78 -7.92 -0.91 -3.04
CA GLU A 78 -8.01 0.35 -2.27
C GLU A 78 -9.17 0.37 -1.26
N VAL A 79 -9.93 -0.73 -1.13
CA VAL A 79 -11.16 -0.82 -0.30
C VAL A 79 -10.99 -0.37 1.15
N PHE A 80 -9.78 -0.50 1.71
CA PHE A 80 -9.46 -0.10 3.09
C PHE A 80 -8.80 1.29 3.22
N GLU A 81 -8.55 2.04 2.14
CA GLU A 81 -7.90 3.35 2.25
C GLU A 81 -8.69 4.32 3.14
N GLY A 82 -7.99 4.90 4.13
CA GLY A 82 -8.54 5.89 5.06
C GLY A 82 -9.60 5.38 6.06
N LYS A 83 -9.79 4.05 6.20
CA LYS A 83 -10.86 3.46 7.03
C LYS A 83 -10.44 3.25 8.49
N ASP A 84 -11.44 3.15 9.38
CA ASP A 84 -11.29 2.75 10.78
C ASP A 84 -11.36 1.21 10.93
N LEU A 85 -10.21 0.54 10.98
CA LEU A 85 -10.09 -0.90 11.27
C LEU A 85 -9.57 -1.17 12.70
N SER A 86 -9.68 -0.17 13.60
CA SER A 86 -9.02 -0.21 14.91
C SER A 86 -9.64 -1.20 15.91
N GLY A 87 -8.78 -1.93 16.62
CA GLY A 87 -9.16 -2.88 17.65
C GLY A 87 -9.82 -4.16 17.14
N LEU A 88 -9.81 -4.40 15.82
CA LEU A 88 -10.27 -5.66 15.22
C LEU A 88 -9.29 -6.81 15.50
N ASP A 89 -9.81 -8.03 15.39
CA ASP A 89 -8.99 -9.24 15.38
C ASP A 89 -8.83 -9.73 13.93
N LEU A 90 -7.72 -9.36 13.30
CA LEU A 90 -7.39 -9.61 11.90
C LEU A 90 -6.18 -10.58 11.75
N SER A 91 -5.90 -11.39 12.78
CA SER A 91 -4.83 -12.39 12.71
C SER A 91 -5.11 -13.44 11.63
N GLU A 92 -4.03 -13.98 11.06
CA GLU A 92 -4.02 -15.04 10.04
C GLU A 92 -4.72 -14.65 8.71
N ILE A 93 -5.01 -13.37 8.50
CA ILE A 93 -5.56 -12.82 7.25
C ILE A 93 -4.43 -12.50 6.25
N ASN A 94 -4.69 -12.68 4.96
CA ASN A 94 -3.78 -12.30 3.88
C ASN A 94 -4.15 -10.93 3.28
N PHE A 95 -3.32 -9.93 3.53
CA PHE A 95 -3.37 -8.57 2.96
C PHE A 95 -2.32 -8.35 1.85
N GLN A 96 -1.77 -9.42 1.25
CA GLN A 96 -0.73 -9.32 0.22
C GLN A 96 -1.14 -8.37 -0.93
N GLY A 97 -0.31 -7.36 -1.19
CA GLY A 97 -0.52 -6.38 -2.27
C GLY A 97 -1.58 -5.29 -2.01
N ILE A 98 -2.37 -5.38 -0.93
CA ILE A 98 -3.50 -4.47 -0.66
C ILE A 98 -3.01 -3.07 -0.26
N SER A 99 -3.76 -2.02 -0.62
CA SER A 99 -3.54 -0.66 -0.07
C SER A 99 -4.28 -0.51 1.26
N LEU A 100 -3.49 -0.37 2.33
CA LEU A 100 -3.92 0.02 3.67
C LEU A 100 -3.60 1.51 3.92
N LYS A 101 -3.35 2.31 2.88
CA LYS A 101 -2.90 3.70 3.02
C LYS A 101 -3.87 4.57 3.85
N ASN A 102 -3.34 5.38 4.77
CA ASN A 102 -4.10 6.17 5.75
C ASN A 102 -5.06 5.37 6.67
N THR A 103 -5.00 4.04 6.70
CA THR A 103 -5.90 3.23 7.55
C THR A 103 -5.56 3.37 9.03
N ASN A 104 -6.58 3.42 9.88
CA ASN A 104 -6.41 3.32 11.33
C ASN A 104 -6.45 1.85 11.77
N LEU A 105 -5.28 1.27 12.06
CA LEU A 105 -5.09 -0.10 12.56
C LEU A 105 -4.65 -0.11 14.04
N LYS A 106 -4.97 0.95 14.79
CA LYS A 106 -4.62 1.11 16.20
C LYS A 106 -5.19 -0.03 17.04
N THR A 107 -4.39 -0.62 17.93
CA THR A 107 -4.76 -1.77 18.79
C THR A 107 -5.23 -3.03 18.06
N THR A 108 -5.12 -3.10 16.73
CA THR A 108 -5.59 -4.24 15.92
C THR A 108 -4.63 -5.43 16.05
N ASN A 109 -5.18 -6.64 16.10
CA ASN A 109 -4.39 -7.87 16.08
C ASN A 109 -4.13 -8.30 14.62
N LEU A 110 -2.87 -8.32 14.22
CA LEU A 110 -2.34 -8.73 12.91
C LEU A 110 -1.33 -9.88 13.10
N ALA A 111 -1.55 -10.74 14.10
CA ALA A 111 -0.65 -11.86 14.37
C ALA A 111 -0.68 -12.84 13.19
N ASN A 112 0.48 -13.27 12.72
CA ASN A 112 0.63 -14.24 11.62
C ASN A 112 -0.09 -13.81 10.32
N SER A 113 -0.37 -12.52 10.09
CA SER A 113 -0.96 -12.03 8.84
C SER A 113 0.10 -11.84 7.76
N THR A 114 -0.19 -12.19 6.52
CA THR A 114 0.66 -11.83 5.38
C THR A 114 0.32 -10.39 4.96
N LEU A 115 1.29 -9.49 5.02
CA LEU A 115 1.19 -8.09 4.56
C LEU A 115 2.09 -7.83 3.34
N SER A 116 2.80 -8.83 2.83
CA SER A 116 3.85 -8.66 1.82
C SER A 116 3.39 -7.87 0.58
N ASN A 117 4.19 -6.91 0.15
CA ASN A 117 3.93 -5.97 -0.95
C ASN A 117 2.71 -5.02 -0.73
N SER A 118 2.13 -4.95 0.47
CA SER A 118 1.07 -3.98 0.80
C SER A 118 1.61 -2.55 0.91
N ASN A 119 0.73 -1.57 0.73
CA ASN A 119 1.01 -0.17 1.06
C ASN A 119 0.44 0.17 2.45
N MET A 120 1.31 0.44 3.42
CA MET A 120 0.95 0.87 4.78
C MET A 120 1.36 2.34 5.06
N ASP A 121 1.54 3.15 4.01
CA ASP A 121 1.86 4.57 4.12
C ASP A 121 0.77 5.30 4.94
N GLN A 122 1.21 6.17 5.85
CA GLN A 122 0.36 7.01 6.71
C GLN A 122 -0.59 6.24 7.66
N VAL A 123 -0.38 4.93 7.86
CA VAL A 123 -1.15 4.08 8.79
C VAL A 123 -0.83 4.38 10.27
N ASP A 124 -1.85 4.33 11.14
CA ASP A 124 -1.62 4.21 12.60
C ASP A 124 -1.66 2.73 13.04
N LEU A 125 -0.49 2.15 13.31
CA LEU A 125 -0.26 0.85 13.93
C LEU A 125 -0.06 0.95 15.46
N SER A 126 -0.38 2.08 16.10
CA SER A 126 -0.12 2.25 17.53
C SER A 126 -0.78 1.14 18.36
N GLU A 127 0.00 0.51 19.24
CA GLU A 127 -0.43 -0.59 20.12
C GLU A 127 -0.93 -1.85 19.35
N ALA A 128 -0.72 -1.94 18.04
CA ALA A 128 -1.09 -3.11 17.22
C ALA A 128 -0.14 -4.30 17.42
N ASN A 129 -0.63 -5.51 17.13
CA ASN A 129 0.15 -6.75 17.30
C ASN A 129 0.46 -7.43 15.95
N LEU A 130 1.65 -7.21 15.41
CA LEU A 130 2.14 -7.78 14.14
C LEU A 130 3.09 -8.97 14.39
N SER A 131 2.83 -9.78 15.43
CA SER A 131 3.71 -10.87 15.81
C SER A 131 3.69 -12.00 14.77
N ASN A 132 4.87 -12.38 14.27
CA ASN A 132 5.04 -13.30 13.12
C ASN A 132 4.34 -12.85 11.82
N ALA A 133 4.03 -11.56 11.64
CA ALA A 133 3.48 -11.07 10.37
C ALA A 133 4.54 -11.08 9.26
N GLU A 134 4.14 -11.39 8.02
CA GLU A 134 5.04 -11.36 6.87
C GLU A 134 4.98 -9.97 6.22
N MET A 135 6.09 -9.23 6.18
CA MET A 135 6.13 -7.80 5.78
C MET A 135 7.13 -7.52 4.64
N GLU A 136 7.42 -8.52 3.81
CA GLU A 136 8.34 -8.38 2.68
C GLU A 136 7.85 -7.31 1.67
N ASN A 137 8.73 -6.40 1.25
CA ASN A 137 8.43 -5.30 0.31
C ASN A 137 7.28 -4.34 0.73
N VAL A 138 6.93 -4.24 2.01
CA VAL A 138 5.90 -3.30 2.49
C VAL A 138 6.39 -1.85 2.45
N SER A 139 5.55 -0.93 1.96
CA SER A 139 5.78 0.51 2.12
C SER A 139 5.23 1.01 3.46
N CYS A 140 6.05 1.76 4.21
CA CYS A 140 5.74 2.28 5.54
C CYS A 140 6.12 3.77 5.68
N LEU A 141 5.84 4.59 4.66
CA LEU A 141 6.14 6.02 4.71
C LEU A 141 5.18 6.73 5.66
N GLU A 142 5.69 7.50 6.62
CA GLU A 142 4.91 8.22 7.64
C GLU A 142 4.05 7.32 8.58
N THR A 143 4.18 5.99 8.51
CA THR A 143 3.49 5.04 9.39
C THR A 143 3.85 5.24 10.87
N THR A 144 2.83 5.32 11.73
CA THR A 144 3.01 5.45 13.19
C THR A 144 2.89 4.08 13.87
N ALA A 145 3.99 3.56 14.44
CA ALA A 145 4.03 2.23 15.07
C ALA A 145 4.30 2.27 16.59
N THR A 146 3.73 3.25 17.30
CA THR A 146 4.02 3.48 18.73
C THR A 146 3.53 2.32 19.59
N ASN A 147 4.44 1.65 20.32
CA ASN A 147 4.16 0.43 21.11
C ASN A 147 3.65 -0.78 20.29
N ALA A 148 3.81 -0.78 18.96
CA ALA A 148 3.44 -1.94 18.14
C ALA A 148 4.38 -3.14 18.41
N ASN A 149 3.86 -4.36 18.32
CA ASN A 149 4.62 -5.59 18.54
C ASN A 149 5.02 -6.27 17.22
N PHE A 150 6.27 -6.08 16.79
CA PHE A 150 6.88 -6.75 15.63
C PHE A 150 7.67 -8.01 15.99
N THR A 151 7.34 -8.70 17.09
CA THR A 151 8.07 -9.91 17.50
C THR A 151 7.97 -10.98 16.41
N LEU A 152 9.10 -11.32 15.80
CA LEU A 152 9.25 -12.30 14.71
C LEU A 152 8.57 -11.92 13.37
N ALA A 153 8.22 -10.66 13.15
CA ALA A 153 7.98 -10.17 11.77
C ALA A 153 9.30 -10.20 10.95
N ASN A 154 9.21 -10.32 9.63
CA ASN A 154 10.37 -10.35 8.71
C ASN A 154 10.61 -9.03 7.97
#